data_AF-A0A2N6NJ28-F1
#
_entry.id   AF-A0A2N6NJ28-F1
#
_cell.length_a   1.000
_cell.length_b   1.000
_cell.length_c   1.000
_cell.angle_alpha   90.00
_cell.angle_beta   90.00
_cell.angle_gamma   90.00
#
_symmetry.space_group_name_H-M   'P 1'
#
loop_
_entity.id
_entity.type
_entity.pdbx_description
1 polymer ?
#
loop_
_entity_poly.entity_id
_entity_poly.type
_entity_poly.pdbx_seq_one_letter_code
_entity_poly.pdbx_strand_id
1 'polypeptide(L)'
;MVFSSPAWVPSLDQSAPDQTTVGDFVLSNHVTPKKDAPFLDAISGHIYTMEMLKTRVDCLARGLAKDLDWSPNVGSPWDKVVAIYSLNTHLHG
;
A
#
# COMPACT_ATOMS: atom_id res chain seq x y z
N MET A 1 24.98 -8.70 8.17
CA MET A 1 25.14 -7.40 8.87
C MET A 1 24.17 -7.44 10.03
N VAL A 2 24.63 -7.52 11.27
CA VAL A 2 23.74 -7.71 12.44
C VAL A 2 23.56 -6.35 13.08
N PHE A 3 22.44 -5.70 12.74
CA PHE A 3 22.06 -4.43 13.34
C PHE A 3 21.38 -4.73 14.68
N SER A 4 22.01 -4.35 15.79
CA SER A 4 21.45 -4.50 17.14
C SER A 4 20.84 -3.18 17.58
N SER A 5 19.66 -3.20 18.22
CA SER A 5 19.10 -1.96 18.76
C SER A 5 19.99 -1.41 19.88
N PRO A 6 20.12 -0.08 20.00
CA PRO A 6 20.73 0.55 21.16
C PRO A 6 19.98 0.19 22.46
N ALA A 7 20.70 0.12 23.58
CA ALA A 7 20.14 -0.31 24.87
C ALA A 7 19.04 0.60 25.45
N TRP A 8 18.89 1.82 24.93
CA TRP A 8 17.86 2.77 25.33
C TRP A 8 16.52 2.57 24.60
N VAL A 9 16.48 1.73 23.56
CA VAL A 9 15.26 1.42 22.83
C VAL A 9 14.50 0.31 23.59
N PRO A 10 13.25 0.54 24.03
CA PRO A 10 12.43 -0.50 24.61
C PRO A 10 12.21 -1.65 23.63
N SER A 11 12.17 -2.88 24.13
CA SER A 11 11.78 -4.05 23.34
C SER A 11 10.37 -3.82 22.80
N LEU A 12 10.15 -4.10 21.51
CA LEU A 12 8.79 -4.02 20.94
C LEU A 12 7.90 -5.08 21.59
N ASP A 13 6.73 -4.67 22.07
CA ASP A 13 5.71 -5.57 22.64
C ASP A 13 5.09 -6.49 21.59
N GLN A 14 5.20 -6.12 20.31
CA GLN A 14 4.61 -6.86 19.20
C GLN A 14 5.59 -6.92 18.03
N SER A 15 5.88 -8.13 17.55
CA SER A 15 6.66 -8.31 16.33
C SER A 15 5.87 -7.79 15.13
N ALA A 16 6.59 -7.25 14.15
CA ALA A 16 5.99 -6.97 12.86
C ALA A 16 5.41 -8.28 12.27
N PRO A 17 4.28 -8.22 11.54
CA PRO A 17 3.74 -9.39 10.88
C PRO A 17 4.67 -9.84 9.75
N ASP A 18 5.35 -10.96 9.95
CA ASP A 18 6.34 -11.48 8.99
C ASP A 18 5.71 -12.15 7.75
N GLN A 19 4.41 -12.47 7.81
CA GLN A 19 3.71 -13.25 6.77
C GLN A 19 2.80 -12.41 5.86
N THR A 20 2.72 -11.10 6.07
CA THR A 20 1.80 -10.23 5.32
C THR A 20 2.60 -9.17 4.57
N THR A 21 2.27 -8.95 3.30
CA THR A 21 2.89 -7.84 2.56
C THR A 21 2.44 -6.51 3.16
N VAL A 22 3.26 -5.46 3.04
CA VAL A 22 2.88 -4.13 3.54
C VAL A 22 1.55 -3.67 2.93
N GLY A 23 1.33 -3.95 1.63
CA GLY A 23 0.08 -3.63 0.94
C GLY A 23 -1.13 -4.36 1.53
N ASP A 24 -1.01 -5.67 1.73
CA ASP A 24 -2.09 -6.47 2.33
C ASP A 24 -2.37 -6.05 3.77
N PHE A 25 -1.32 -5.73 4.54
CA PHE A 25 -1.47 -5.23 5.90
C PHE A 25 -2.24 -3.91 5.91
N VAL A 26 -1.85 -2.93 5.11
CA VAL A 26 -2.55 -1.64 5.02
C VAL A 26 -4.00 -1.83 4.59
N LEU A 27 -4.26 -2.66 3.57
CA LEU A 27 -5.62 -2.87 3.06
C LEU A 27 -6.50 -3.70 4.02
N SER A 28 -5.94 -4.65 4.76
CA SER A 28 -6.69 -5.53 5.67
C SER A 28 -6.94 -4.93 7.06
N ASN A 29 -6.02 -4.09 7.56
CA ASN A 29 -5.92 -3.76 8.98
C ASN A 29 -6.62 -2.45 9.39
N HIS A 30 -7.67 -2.07 8.66
CA HIS A 30 -8.55 -0.99 9.08
C HIS A 30 -9.45 -1.49 10.21
N VAL A 31 -9.04 -1.17 11.45
CA VAL A 31 -9.75 -1.49 12.71
C VAL A 31 -11.02 -0.63 12.90
N THR A 32 -11.36 0.26 11.97
CA THR A 32 -12.58 1.08 12.06
C THR A 32 -13.74 0.46 11.25
N PRO A 33 -14.98 0.56 11.76
CA PRO A 33 -16.10 -0.26 11.31
C PRO A 33 -16.50 0.06 9.87
N LYS A 34 -16.11 -0.80 8.93
CA LYS A 34 -16.76 -1.26 7.66
C LYS A 34 -17.50 -0.28 6.73
N LYS A 35 -17.64 1.01 7.04
CA LYS A 35 -18.56 1.95 6.37
C LYS A 35 -18.06 3.40 6.33
N ASP A 36 -16.94 3.71 6.94
CA ASP A 36 -16.38 5.06 6.81
C ASP A 36 -15.64 5.17 5.49
N ALA A 37 -15.90 6.26 4.77
CA ALA A 37 -15.10 6.65 3.64
C ALA A 37 -13.71 7.11 4.12
N PRO A 38 -12.65 6.29 3.99
CA PRO A 38 -11.31 6.64 4.46
C PRO A 38 -10.72 7.85 3.73
N PHE A 39 -11.12 8.09 2.47
CA PHE A 39 -10.59 9.20 1.68
C PHE A 39 -11.72 9.98 1.02
N LEU A 40 -11.67 11.29 1.23
CA LEU A 40 -12.51 12.28 0.58
C LEU A 40 -11.60 13.26 -0.15
N ASP A 41 -11.82 13.44 -1.44
CA ASP A 41 -11.32 14.61 -2.14
C ASP A 41 -12.22 15.80 -1.79
N ALA A 42 -11.71 16.72 -0.98
CA ALA A 42 -12.47 17.85 -0.48
C ALA A 42 -12.93 18.82 -1.58
N ILE A 43 -12.32 18.79 -2.77
CA ILE A 43 -12.63 19.71 -3.87
C ILE A 43 -13.65 19.08 -4.82
N SER A 44 -13.40 17.85 -5.29
CA SER A 44 -14.36 17.16 -6.17
C SER A 44 -15.54 16.54 -5.41
N GLY A 45 -15.43 16.40 -4.08
CA GLY A 45 -16.40 15.69 -3.26
C GLY A 45 -16.36 14.17 -3.47
N HIS A 46 -15.37 13.64 -4.20
CA HIS A 46 -15.27 12.21 -4.47
C HIS A 46 -14.89 11.44 -3.22
N ILE A 47 -15.64 10.36 -3.01
CA ILE A 47 -15.52 9.48 -1.86
C ILE A 47 -14.89 8.17 -2.32
N TYR A 48 -13.81 7.75 -1.69
CA TYR A 48 -13.17 6.47 -1.94
C TYR A 48 -13.27 5.59 -0.71
N THR A 49 -13.99 4.46 -0.83
CA THR A 49 -14.10 3.45 0.22
C THR A 49 -12.87 2.53 0.22
N MET A 50 -12.60 1.88 1.36
CA MET A 50 -11.55 0.85 1.41
C MET A 50 -11.81 -0.31 0.44
N GLU A 51 -13.07 -0.70 0.26
CA GLU A 51 -13.44 -1.76 -0.70
C GLU A 51 -13.12 -1.34 -2.14
N MET A 52 -13.46 -0.11 -2.53
CA MET A 52 -13.12 0.44 -3.84
C MET A 52 -11.60 0.48 -4.05
N LEU A 53 -10.84 0.89 -3.03
CA LEU A 53 -9.37 0.91 -3.11
C LEU A 53 -8.78 -0.48 -3.27
N LYS A 54 -9.26 -1.49 -2.51
CA LYS A 54 -8.83 -2.88 -2.66
C LYS A 54 -9.01 -3.38 -4.09
N THR A 55 -10.21 -3.19 -4.65
CA THR A 55 -10.49 -3.61 -6.02
C THR A 55 -9.61 -2.88 -7.04
N ARG A 56 -9.39 -1.58 -6.86
CA ARG A 56 -8.55 -0.78 -7.77
C ARG A 56 -7.09 -1.19 -7.72
N VAL A 57 -6.53 -1.39 -6.53
CA VAL A 57 -5.14 -1.86 -6.35
C VAL A 57 -4.96 -3.23 -6.97
N ASP A 58 -5.88 -4.17 -6.74
CA ASP A 58 -5.82 -5.51 -7.34
C ASP A 58 -5.89 -5.48 -8.88
N CYS A 59 -6.83 -4.72 -9.45
CA CYS A 59 -6.91 -4.54 -10.90
C CYS A 59 -5.63 -3.91 -11.48
N LEU A 60 -5.09 -2.89 -10.82
CA LEU A 60 -3.86 -2.22 -11.26
C LEU A 60 -2.66 -3.17 -11.18
N ALA A 61 -2.50 -3.91 -10.08
CA ALA A 61 -1.42 -4.86 -9.90
C ALA A 61 -1.46 -5.97 -10.97
N ARG A 62 -2.65 -6.50 -11.28
CA ARG A 62 -2.84 -7.49 -12.36
C ARG A 62 -2.51 -6.91 -13.73
N GLY A 63 -2.90 -5.66 -14.00
CA GLY A 63 -2.55 -4.96 -15.23
C GLY A 63 -1.04 -4.81 -15.39
N LEU A 64 -0.37 -4.26 -14.37
CA LEU A 64 1.09 -4.08 -14.38
C LEU A 64 1.84 -5.41 -14.52
N ALA A 65 1.41 -6.45 -13.80
CA ALA A 65 2.02 -7.77 -13.88
C ALA A 65 1.93 -8.35 -15.30
N LYS A 66 0.78 -8.16 -15.97
CA LYS A 66 0.57 -8.63 -17.34
C LYS A 66 1.37 -7.80 -18.36
N ASP A 67 1.32 -6.48 -18.26
CA ASP A 67 1.89 -5.59 -19.28
C ASP A 67 3.43 -5.53 -19.22
N LEU A 68 4.00 -5.72 -18.03
CA LEU A 68 5.45 -5.70 -17.80
C LEU A 68 6.05 -7.12 -17.69
N ASP A 69 5.23 -8.17 -17.85
CA ASP A 69 5.59 -9.58 -17.66
C ASP A 69 6.28 -9.85 -16.30
N TRP A 70 5.74 -9.23 -15.24
CA TRP A 70 6.26 -9.36 -13.88
C TRP A 70 5.56 -10.49 -13.14
N SER A 71 6.38 -11.31 -12.47
CA SER A 71 5.91 -12.31 -11.50
C SER A 71 6.66 -12.13 -10.17
N PRO A 72 6.00 -12.23 -8.99
CA PRO A 72 6.61 -11.91 -7.70
C PRO A 72 7.96 -12.59 -7.46
N ASN A 73 8.08 -13.86 -7.81
CA ASN A 73 9.24 -14.71 -7.49
C ASN A 73 10.19 -14.94 -8.68
N VAL A 74 10.03 -14.20 -9.78
CA VAL A 74 10.82 -14.40 -11.02
C VAL A 74 11.62 -13.15 -11.34
N GLY A 75 12.94 -13.26 -11.56
CA GLY A 75 13.80 -12.12 -11.88
C GLY A 75 14.21 -11.27 -10.66
N SER A 76 15.07 -10.28 -10.89
CA SER A 76 15.57 -9.41 -9.82
C SER A 76 14.49 -8.45 -9.33
N PRO A 77 14.34 -8.24 -8.01
CA PRO A 77 13.46 -7.19 -7.48
C PRO A 77 13.85 -5.78 -7.96
N TRP A 78 15.13 -5.56 -8.25
CA TRP A 78 15.65 -4.28 -8.74
C TRP A 78 15.18 -3.92 -10.15
N ASP A 79 14.75 -4.92 -10.93
CA ASP A 79 14.20 -4.72 -12.27
C ASP A 79 12.69 -4.45 -12.24
N LYS A 80 12.05 -4.58 -11.07
CA LYS A 80 10.61 -4.42 -10.88
C LYS A 80 10.28 -3.14 -10.11
N VAL A 81 10.76 -2.02 -10.63
CA VAL A 81 10.59 -0.71 -10.00
C VAL A 81 9.70 0.16 -10.87
N VAL A 82 8.64 0.72 -10.28
CA VAL A 82 7.79 1.74 -10.90
C VAL A 82 7.83 3.02 -10.08
N ALA A 83 7.62 4.15 -10.74
CA ALA A 83 7.43 5.45 -10.11
C ALA A 83 6.00 5.94 -10.36
N ILE A 84 5.39 6.54 -9.33
CA ILE A 84 4.11 7.23 -9.45
C ILE A 84 4.39 8.72 -9.35
N TYR A 85 4.05 9.47 -10.40
CA TYR A 85 4.06 10.91 -10.39
C TYR A 85 2.61 11.41 -10.45
N SER A 86 2.13 11.96 -9.34
CA SER A 86 0.79 12.51 -9.24
C SER A 86 0.82 13.71 -8.31
N LEU A 87 0.00 14.71 -8.62
CA LEU A 87 -0.41 15.70 -7.63
C LEU A 87 -1.35 15.01 -6.64
N ASN A 88 -1.37 15.49 -5.39
CA ASN A 88 -2.51 15.21 -4.52
C ASN A 88 -3.74 15.84 -5.19
N THR A 89 -4.83 15.10 -5.31
CA THR A 89 -6.14 15.64 -5.74
C THR A 89 -6.46 16.84 -4.83
N HIS A 90 -6.39 18.12 -5.21
CA HIS A 90 -6.54 18.79 -6.51
C HIS A 90 -5.60 20.00 -6.71
N LEU A 91 -5.39 20.39 -7.97
CA LEU A 91 -5.40 21.80 -8.40
C LEU A 91 -6.13 21.90 -9.75
N HIS A 92 -7.18 22.72 -9.81
CA HIS A 92 -7.78 23.19 -11.07
C HIS A 92 -6.75 24.04 -11.82
N GLY A 93 -6.66 23.87 -13.14
CA GLY A 93 -5.97 24.79 -14.04
C GLY A 93 -6.84 26.02 -14.33
#